data_AF-A0A5N7BI24-F1
#
_entry.id   AF-A0A5N7BI24-F1
#
_cell.length_a   1.000
_cell.length_b   1.000
_cell.length_c   1.000
_cell.angle_alpha   90.00
_cell.angle_beta   90.00
_cell.angle_gamma   90.00
#
_symmetry.space_group_name_H-M   'P 1'
#
loop_
_entity.id
_entity.type
_entity.pdbx_description
1 polymer ?
#
loop_
_entity_poly.entity_id
_entity_poly.type
_entity_poly.pdbx_seq_one_letter_code
_entity_poly.pdbx_strand_id
1 'polypeptide(L)'
;MVTTRPHAVNWIHMTVPKDRDNVAYFEPLKGLALDEDTRVVLGLVHFDDEEGTKRRIKAAQEATGKRFGVAIECGMGRVPKEHLNGILRTSKEVTEPID
;
A
#
# COMPACT_ATOMS: atom_id res chain seq x y z
N MET A 1 -26.20 3.09 2.11
CA MET A 1 -26.84 1.76 2.12
C MET A 1 -25.87 0.86 2.88
N VAL A 2 -26.17 0.49 4.12
CA VAL A 2 -25.28 -0.33 4.95
C VAL A 2 -25.53 -1.78 4.56
N THR A 3 -24.65 -2.36 3.75
CA THR A 3 -24.60 -3.81 3.57
C THR A 3 -24.11 -4.42 4.88
N THR A 4 -25.00 -5.07 5.61
CA THR A 4 -24.64 -5.86 6.80
C THR A 4 -23.79 -7.05 6.36
N ARG A 5 -22.47 -6.93 6.54
CA ARG A 5 -21.56 -8.06 6.42
C ARG A 5 -21.56 -8.79 7.77
N PRO A 6 -21.65 -10.13 7.79
CA PRO A 6 -21.60 -10.89 9.04
C PRO A 6 -20.24 -10.77 9.75
N HIS A 7 -19.20 -10.40 9.01
CA HIS A 7 -17.85 -10.17 9.54
C HIS A 7 -17.30 -8.82 9.05
N ALA A 8 -16.70 -8.07 9.97
CA ALA A 8 -16.02 -6.83 9.67
C ALA A 8 -14.76 -7.08 8.83
N VAL A 9 -14.47 -6.18 7.90
CA VAL A 9 -13.20 -6.18 7.15
C VAL A 9 -12.28 -5.15 7.81
N ASN A 10 -11.30 -5.61 8.58
CA ASN A 10 -10.38 -4.69 9.27
C ASN A 10 -9.32 -4.10 8.33
N TRP A 11 -8.97 -4.81 7.25
CA TRP A 11 -7.89 -4.42 6.34
C TRP A 11 -8.22 -4.74 4.89
N ILE A 12 -7.86 -3.85 3.98
CA ILE A 12 -7.92 -4.07 2.53
C ILE A 12 -6.55 -3.76 1.93
N HIS A 13 -5.95 -4.74 1.27
CA HIS A 13 -4.72 -4.58 0.50
C HIS A 13 -5.02 -4.27 -0.97
N MET A 14 -4.37 -3.26 -1.53
CA MET A 14 -4.51 -2.89 -2.95
C MET A 14 -3.13 -2.77 -3.61
N THR A 15 -2.94 -3.47 -4.73
CA THR A 15 -1.69 -3.50 -5.47
C THR A 15 -1.48 -2.21 -6.28
N VAL A 16 -0.26 -1.70 -6.32
CA VAL A 16 0.10 -0.54 -7.13
C VAL A 16 1.22 -0.92 -8.11
N PRO A 17 0.97 -0.85 -9.42
CA PRO A 17 1.98 -1.18 -10.42
C PRO A 17 3.22 -0.30 -10.29
N LYS A 18 4.40 -0.86 -10.60
CA LYS A 18 5.69 -0.19 -10.45
C LYS A 18 5.75 1.14 -11.22
N ASP A 19 5.11 1.28 -12.37
CA ASP A 19 5.13 2.53 -13.15
C ASP A 19 4.16 3.62 -12.64
N ARG A 20 3.41 3.37 -11.56
CA ARG A 20 2.40 4.30 -11.04
C ARG A 20 2.87 5.04 -9.80
N ASP A 21 3.59 6.14 -10.03
CA ASP A 21 4.02 7.10 -9.01
C ASP A 21 3.43 8.52 -9.18
N ASN A 22 2.42 8.66 -10.05
CA ASN A 22 1.71 9.92 -10.25
C ASN A 22 0.50 10.05 -9.31
N VAL A 23 0.24 11.28 -8.86
CA VAL A 23 -0.86 11.63 -7.93
C VAL A 23 -2.23 11.24 -8.51
N ALA A 24 -2.45 11.49 -9.80
CA ALA A 24 -3.72 11.23 -10.50
C ALA A 24 -4.19 9.77 -10.38
N TYR A 25 -3.25 8.80 -10.37
CA TYR A 25 -3.55 7.39 -10.20
C TYR A 25 -4.24 7.08 -8.85
N PHE A 26 -3.89 7.83 -7.80
CA PHE A 26 -4.39 7.60 -6.44
C PHE A 26 -5.65 8.44 -6.10
N GLU A 27 -5.99 9.43 -6.92
CA GLU A 27 -7.15 10.31 -6.66
C GLU A 27 -8.48 9.59 -6.46
N PRO A 28 -8.80 8.49 -7.18
CA PRO A 28 -10.04 7.74 -6.95
C PRO A 28 -10.19 7.24 -5.50
N LEU A 29 -9.09 7.04 -4.76
CA LEU A 29 -9.12 6.59 -3.36
C LEU A 29 -9.69 7.64 -2.40
N LYS A 30 -9.78 8.92 -2.80
CA LYS A 30 -10.46 9.97 -2.00
C LYS A 30 -11.91 9.56 -1.71
N GLY A 31 -12.60 9.05 -2.73
CA GLY A 31 -14.00 8.62 -2.69
C GLY A 31 -14.22 7.15 -2.29
N LEU A 32 -13.17 6.42 -1.89
CA LEU A 32 -13.31 5.03 -1.47
C LEU A 32 -14.15 4.98 -0.18
N ALA A 33 -15.34 4.38 -0.28
CA ALA A 33 -16.26 4.18 0.83
C ALA A 33 -15.86 2.91 1.61
N LEU A 34 -15.48 3.10 2.86
CA LEU A 34 -15.03 2.07 3.79
C LEU A 34 -15.76 2.22 5.12
N ASP A 35 -15.88 1.13 5.87
CA ASP A 35 -16.30 1.21 7.27
C ASP A 35 -15.23 1.99 8.07
N GLU A 36 -15.63 2.67 9.15
CA GLU A 36 -14.74 3.57 9.91
C GLU A 36 -13.45 2.86 10.41
N ASP A 37 -13.57 1.57 10.75
CA ASP A 37 -12.47 0.76 11.26
C ASP A 37 -11.70 -0.02 10.17
N THR A 38 -12.10 0.10 8.88
CA THR A 38 -11.40 -0.56 7.78
C THR A 38 -10.18 0.24 7.36
N ARG A 39 -9.00 -0.36 7.49
CA ARG A 39 -7.72 0.24 7.14
C ARG A 39 -7.28 -0.15 5.74
N VAL A 40 -6.75 0.82 4.99
CA VAL A 40 -6.17 0.58 3.66
C VAL A 40 -4.69 0.25 3.78
N VAL A 41 -4.22 -0.76 3.05
CA VAL A 41 -2.81 -1.10 2.85
C VAL A 41 -2.50 -1.02 1.36
N LEU A 42 -1.53 -0.22 0.97
CA LEU A 42 -1.11 -0.05 -0.42
C LEU A 42 0.18 -0.84 -0.68
N GLY A 43 0.15 -1.65 -1.74
CA GLY A 43 1.30 -2.40 -2.23
C GLY A 43 2.26 -1.53 -3.03
N LEU A 44 3.07 -0.72 -2.34
CA LEU A 44 3.94 0.30 -2.93
C LEU A 44 5.41 -0.12 -3.03
N VAL A 45 5.81 -1.18 -2.31
CA VAL A 45 7.18 -1.70 -2.30
C VAL A 45 7.38 -2.65 -3.47
N HIS A 46 8.44 -2.40 -4.24
CA HIS A 46 8.90 -3.20 -5.37
C HIS A 46 10.36 -3.59 -5.18
N PHE A 47 10.79 -4.70 -5.79
CA PHE A 47 12.20 -5.10 -5.75
C PHE A 47 13.09 -4.07 -6.46
N ASP A 48 14.26 -3.82 -5.86
CA ASP A 48 15.30 -2.89 -6.34
C ASP A 48 14.75 -1.51 -6.72
N ASP A 49 13.83 -0.98 -5.90
CA ASP A 49 13.10 0.25 -6.22
C ASP A 49 12.74 1.08 -4.96
N GLU A 50 13.74 1.29 -4.12
CA GLU A 50 13.63 2.07 -2.87
C GLU A 50 13.14 3.50 -3.15
N GLU A 51 13.73 4.18 -4.14
CA GLU A 51 13.35 5.55 -4.51
C GLU A 51 11.97 5.62 -5.16
N GLY A 52 11.61 4.65 -6.01
CA GLY A 52 10.24 4.56 -6.54
C GLY A 52 9.23 4.34 -5.43
N THR A 53 9.54 3.50 -4.44
CA THR A 53 8.68 3.26 -3.27
C THR A 53 8.37 4.58 -2.56
N LYS A 54 9.39 5.40 -2.28
CA LYS A 54 9.21 6.72 -1.64
C LYS A 54 8.36 7.67 -2.50
N ARG A 55 8.56 7.69 -3.83
CA ARG A 55 7.74 8.49 -4.74
C ARG A 55 6.27 8.08 -4.71
N ARG A 56 5.98 6.77 -4.75
CA ARG A 56 4.60 6.27 -4.68
C ARG A 56 3.93 6.56 -3.36
N ILE A 57 4.65 6.42 -2.24
CA ILE A 57 4.14 6.81 -0.91
C ILE A 57 3.74 8.28 -0.91
N LYS A 58 4.64 9.16 -1.37
CA LYS A 58 4.38 10.61 -1.44
C LYS A 58 3.16 10.92 -2.31
N ALA A 59 3.07 10.32 -3.50
CA ALA A 59 1.96 10.53 -4.42
C ALA A 59 0.62 10.06 -3.83
N ALA A 60 0.61 8.91 -3.16
CA ALA A 60 -0.57 8.39 -2.47
C ALA A 60 -0.99 9.26 -1.28
N GLN A 61 -0.03 9.78 -0.50
CA GLN A 61 -0.29 10.73 0.59
C GLN A 61 -0.88 12.03 0.08
N GLU A 62 -0.29 12.62 -0.95
CA GLU A 62 -0.75 13.86 -1.58
C GLU A 62 -2.16 13.70 -2.18
N ALA A 63 -2.41 12.58 -2.85
CA ALA A 63 -3.73 12.31 -3.41
C ALA A 63 -4.78 12.05 -2.35
N THR A 64 -4.52 11.21 -1.34
CA THR A 64 -5.59 10.73 -0.45
C THR A 64 -5.81 11.61 0.76
N GLY A 65 -4.76 12.27 1.28
CA GLY A 65 -4.80 12.93 2.58
C GLY A 65 -5.13 11.99 3.76
N LYS A 66 -5.07 10.68 3.56
CA LYS A 66 -5.45 9.64 4.55
C LYS A 66 -4.22 8.86 5.00
N ARG A 67 -4.26 8.30 6.21
CA ARG A 67 -3.28 7.30 6.64
C ARG A 67 -3.58 5.97 5.93
N PHE A 68 -2.52 5.26 5.54
CA PHE A 68 -2.58 3.92 4.97
C PHE A 68 -1.34 3.13 5.39
N GLY A 69 -1.45 1.80 5.44
CA GLY A 69 -0.31 0.91 5.58
C GLY A 69 0.45 0.75 4.26
N VAL A 70 1.73 0.43 4.33
CA VAL A 70 2.57 0.14 3.16
C VAL A 70 2.96 -1.32 3.16
N ALA A 71 2.85 -1.97 2.00
CA ALA A 71 3.25 -3.35 1.80
C ALA A 71 3.92 -3.52 0.42
N ILE A 72 4.36 -4.73 0.15
CA ILE A 72 4.77 -5.17 -1.18
C ILE A 72 3.56 -5.23 -2.12
N GLU A 73 3.78 -5.02 -3.42
CA GLU A 73 2.70 -5.09 -4.42
C GLU A 73 1.97 -6.44 -4.36
N CYS A 74 2.70 -7.54 -4.42
CA CYS A 74 2.17 -8.90 -4.49
C CYS A 74 3.00 -9.87 -3.61
N GLY A 75 2.50 -11.08 -3.38
CA GLY A 75 3.17 -12.08 -2.55
C GLY A 75 4.56 -12.50 -3.05
N MET A 76 5.43 -12.88 -2.13
CA MET A 76 6.84 -13.23 -2.40
C MET A 76 7.05 -14.67 -2.90
N GLY A 77 5.99 -15.42 -3.20
CA GLY A 77 6.06 -16.87 -3.48
C GLY A 77 6.91 -17.27 -4.70
N ARG A 78 7.22 -16.32 -5.60
CA ARG A 78 8.06 -16.52 -6.80
C ARG A 78 9.24 -15.53 -6.88
N VAL A 79 9.50 -14.78 -5.81
CA VAL A 79 10.59 -13.79 -5.79
C VAL A 79 11.92 -14.53 -5.61
N PRO A 80 12.94 -14.27 -6.46
CA PRO A 80 14.27 -14.81 -6.26
C PRO A 80 14.85 -14.39 -4.91
N LYS A 81 15.60 -15.30 -4.26
CA LYS A 81 16.10 -15.09 -2.88
C LYS A 81 16.98 -13.85 -2.77
N GLU A 82 17.66 -13.50 -3.84
CA GLU A 82 18.59 -12.37 -3.92
C GLU A 82 17.87 -11.03 -3.70
N HIS A 83 16.59 -10.93 -4.10
CA HIS A 83 15.79 -9.72 -3.94
C HIS A 83 15.09 -9.62 -2.58
N LEU A 84 14.98 -10.73 -1.83
CA LEU A 84 14.22 -10.77 -0.58
C LEU A 84 14.78 -9.79 0.47
N ASN A 85 16.10 -9.73 0.62
CA ASN A 85 16.74 -8.82 1.58
C ASN A 85 16.47 -7.35 1.26
N GLY A 86 16.48 -6.98 -0.02
CA GLY A 86 16.15 -5.62 -0.46
C GLY A 86 14.71 -5.26 -0.11
N ILE A 87 13.76 -6.14 -0.45
CA ILE A 87 12.34 -5.96 -0.14
C ILE A 87 12.11 -5.78 1.37
N LEU A 88 12.69 -6.65 2.20
CA LEU A 88 12.51 -6.60 3.65
C LEU A 88 13.15 -5.33 4.25
N ARG A 89 14.31 -4.91 3.74
CA ARG A 89 14.96 -3.66 4.15
C ARG A 89 14.10 -2.45 3.81
N THR A 90 13.67 -2.31 2.55
CA THR A 90 12.80 -1.20 2.13
C THR A 90 11.50 -1.19 2.95
N SER A 91 10.88 -2.36 3.15
CA SER A 91 9.65 -2.49 3.94
C SER A 91 9.86 -1.97 5.36
N LYS A 92 10.97 -2.34 6.01
CA LYS A 92 11.34 -1.85 7.34
C LYS A 92 11.56 -0.33 7.37
N GLU A 93 12.20 0.23 6.35
CA GLU A 93 12.53 1.67 6.30
C GLU A 93 11.30 2.57 6.12
N VAL A 94 10.26 2.08 5.45
CA VAL A 94 9.08 2.89 5.08
C VAL A 94 7.84 2.60 5.92
N THR A 95 7.95 1.69 6.90
CA THR A 95 6.85 1.33 7.80
C THR A 95 7.22 1.58 9.25
N GLU A 96 6.19 1.81 10.06
CA GLU A 96 6.27 1.95 11.51
C GLU A 96 5.34 0.91 12.16
N PRO A 97 5.59 0.50 13.41
CA PRO A 97 4.66 -0.34 14.16
C PRO A 97 3.25 0.27 14.15
N ILE A 98 2.25 -0.58 14.06
CA ILE A 98 0.86 -0.17 14.25
C ILE A 98 0.62 -0.14 15.76
N ASP A 99 0.31 1.04 16.29
CA ASP A 99 -0.15 1.24 17.67
C ASP A 99 -1.48 0.51 17.97
#